data_AF-A0A7S2WKW9-F1
#
_entry.id   AF-A0A7S2WKW9-F1
#
_cell.length_a   1.000
_cell.length_b   1.000
_cell.length_c   1.000
_cell.angle_alpha   90.00
_cell.angle_beta   90.00
_cell.angle_gamma   90.00
#
_symmetry.space_group_name_H-M   'P 1'
#
loop_
_entity.id
_entity.type
_entity.pdbx_description
1 polymer ?
#
loop_
_entity_poly.entity_id
_entity_poly.type
_entity_poly.pdbx_seq_one_letter_code
_entity_poly.pdbx_strand_id
1 'polypeptide(L)'
;MLNRGQETPELADEIYIQLMKHLTENKRFQSEDRGWLLLSMCAHAFAPSQTFSPFVFNFLVNKRSSSGLIGNYAQYCIVELSGTLEIGSSLYRTSSDTIDSYFSRPPLLASISKFDGTNLDIPVAPDDDVQYVLKLVNKTLAIPKAEEDLYALYVNYTRMRPTDMDLRTRLIIFYKKWNPAKLQYVDYFATNWQGNEEALFVTLEKKYGPEPTLQEALAKGWVRNQKKETSKFL
;
A
#
# COMPACT_ATOMS: atom_id res chain seq x y z
N MET A 1 -4.54 -24.33 5.15
CA MET A 1 -5.53 -24.14 4.06
C MET A 1 -4.85 -23.77 2.76
N LEU A 2 -4.03 -22.71 2.74
CA LEU A 2 -3.26 -22.26 1.56
C LEU A 2 -2.56 -23.38 0.78
N ASN A 3 -1.67 -24.14 1.43
CA ASN A 3 -0.96 -25.25 0.79
C ASN A 3 -1.89 -26.33 0.22
N ARG A 4 -3.02 -26.62 0.88
CA ARG A 4 -3.99 -27.63 0.43
C ARG A 4 -4.82 -27.13 -0.75
N GLY A 5 -5.14 -25.83 -0.80
CA GLY A 5 -5.82 -25.21 -1.95
C GLY A 5 -4.92 -25.13 -3.18
N GLN A 6 -3.61 -24.89 -2.99
CA GLN A 6 -2.63 -24.93 -4.09
C GLN A 6 -2.40 -26.36 -4.63
N GLU A 7 -2.36 -27.37 -3.75
CA GLU A 7 -2.13 -28.77 -4.15
C GLU A 7 -3.36 -29.44 -4.75
N THR A 8 -4.56 -29.01 -4.38
CA THR A 8 -5.82 -29.68 -4.76
C THR A 8 -6.83 -28.66 -5.26
N PRO A 9 -6.93 -28.45 -6.59
CA PRO A 9 -7.87 -27.50 -7.18
C PRO A 9 -9.33 -27.74 -6.78
N GLU A 10 -9.71 -29.01 -6.54
CA GLU A 10 -11.05 -29.38 -6.07
C GLU A 10 -11.37 -28.85 -4.67
N LEU A 11 -10.35 -28.58 -3.83
CA LEU A 11 -10.51 -27.99 -2.50
C LEU A 11 -10.52 -26.46 -2.54
N ALA A 12 -10.10 -25.83 -3.65
CA ALA A 12 -10.07 -24.38 -3.76
C ALA A 12 -11.48 -23.79 -3.55
N ASP A 13 -12.47 -24.33 -4.25
CA ASP A 13 -13.86 -23.86 -4.15
C ASP A 13 -14.40 -24.02 -2.73
N GLU A 14 -14.16 -25.16 -2.08
CA GLU A 14 -14.58 -25.40 -0.69
C GLU A 14 -13.95 -24.38 0.27
N ILE A 15 -12.66 -24.05 0.08
CA ILE A 15 -11.97 -23.03 0.89
C ILE A 15 -12.63 -21.66 0.69
N TYR A 16 -12.88 -21.25 -0.56
CA TYR A 16 -13.54 -19.97 -0.84
C TYR A 16 -14.96 -19.92 -0.25
N ILE A 17 -15.74 -20.99 -0.41
CA ILE A 17 -17.10 -21.10 0.16
C ILE A 17 -17.06 -20.94 1.69
N GLN A 18 -16.15 -21.65 2.36
CA GLN A 18 -16.01 -21.57 3.82
C GLN A 18 -15.61 -20.17 4.29
N LEU A 19 -14.69 -19.51 3.58
CA LEU A 19 -14.26 -18.14 3.91
C LEU A 19 -15.39 -17.14 3.69
N MET A 20 -16.05 -17.18 2.52
CA MET A 20 -17.19 -16.30 2.21
C MET A 20 -18.31 -16.45 3.24
N LYS A 21 -18.60 -17.69 3.68
CA LYS A 21 -19.56 -17.96 4.75
C LYS A 21 -19.14 -17.31 6.08
N HIS A 22 -17.88 -17.45 6.48
CA HIS A 22 -17.37 -16.87 7.74
C HIS A 22 -17.25 -15.34 7.71
N LEU A 23 -17.20 -14.74 6.53
CA LEU A 23 -17.18 -13.29 6.31
C LEU A 23 -18.57 -12.69 6.11
N THR A 24 -19.61 -13.52 6.05
CA THR A 24 -21.00 -13.08 5.97
C THR A 24 -21.55 -12.89 7.38
N GLU A 25 -22.01 -11.66 7.68
CA GLU A 25 -22.60 -11.28 8.98
C GLU A 25 -21.72 -11.56 10.21
N ASN A 26 -20.40 -11.48 10.05
CA ASN A 26 -19.48 -11.69 11.16
C ASN A 26 -19.50 -10.50 12.12
N LYS A 27 -20.06 -10.68 13.31
CA LYS A 27 -20.13 -9.63 14.34
C LYS A 27 -18.82 -9.44 15.12
N ARG A 28 -17.81 -10.27 14.89
CA ARG A 28 -16.53 -10.23 15.60
C ARG A 28 -15.46 -9.63 14.69
N PHE A 29 -15.17 -8.34 14.90
CA PHE A 29 -14.21 -7.56 14.12
C PHE A 29 -12.84 -8.27 13.92
N GLN A 30 -12.22 -8.79 15.00
CA GLN A 30 -10.93 -9.50 14.89
C GLN A 30 -11.01 -10.79 14.05
N SER A 31 -12.17 -11.47 14.04
CA SER A 31 -12.38 -12.67 13.22
C SER A 31 -12.64 -12.31 11.76
N GLU A 32 -13.32 -11.19 11.52
CA GLU A 32 -13.58 -10.67 10.18
C GLU A 32 -12.27 -10.23 9.51
N ASP A 33 -11.44 -9.45 10.20
CA ASP A 33 -10.13 -9.02 9.70
C ASP A 33 -9.23 -10.21 9.34
N ARG A 34 -9.12 -11.22 10.21
CA ARG A 34 -8.33 -12.43 9.94
C ARG A 34 -8.89 -13.23 8.77
N GLY A 35 -10.21 -13.26 8.62
CA GLY A 35 -10.87 -13.93 7.50
C GLY A 35 -10.58 -13.23 6.16
N TRP A 36 -10.61 -11.90 6.14
CA TRP A 36 -10.28 -11.10 4.95
C TRP A 36 -8.81 -11.22 4.59
N LEU A 37 -7.92 -11.19 5.58
CA LEU A 37 -6.50 -11.42 5.37
C LEU A 37 -6.26 -12.82 4.77
N LEU A 38 -6.90 -13.86 5.33
CA LEU A 38 -6.78 -15.22 4.80
C LEU A 38 -7.35 -15.34 3.38
N LEU A 39 -8.47 -14.68 3.09
CA LEU A 39 -9.05 -14.64 1.74
C LEU A 39 -8.09 -13.97 0.75
N SER A 40 -7.42 -12.88 1.16
CA SER A 40 -6.45 -12.17 0.32
C SER A 40 -5.24 -13.04 -0.02
N MET A 41 -4.73 -13.80 0.95
CA MET A 41 -3.66 -14.78 0.71
C MET A 41 -4.12 -15.91 -0.23
N CYS A 42 -5.35 -16.40 -0.07
CA CYS A 42 -5.90 -17.42 -0.97
C CYS A 42 -6.05 -16.90 -2.41
N ALA A 43 -6.56 -15.67 -2.58
CA ALA A 43 -6.74 -15.02 -3.89
C ALA A 43 -5.43 -14.86 -4.68
N HIS A 44 -4.33 -14.59 -3.97
CA HIS A 44 -3.00 -14.52 -4.56
C HIS A 44 -2.43 -15.93 -4.86
N ALA A 45 -2.66 -16.90 -3.97
CA ALA A 45 -2.05 -18.22 -4.06
C ALA A 45 -2.68 -19.14 -5.12
N PHE A 46 -4.01 -19.16 -5.23
CA PHE A 46 -4.73 -20.07 -6.14
C PHE A 46 -6.09 -19.52 -6.56
N ALA A 47 -6.50 -19.82 -7.79
CA ALA A 47 -7.80 -19.42 -8.32
C ALA A 47 -8.91 -20.44 -7.98
N PRO A 48 -10.16 -20.00 -7.75
CA PRO A 48 -11.33 -20.88 -7.73
C PRO A 48 -11.60 -21.46 -9.13
N SER A 49 -12.47 -22.46 -9.22
CA SER A 49 -12.87 -23.04 -10.49
C SER A 49 -13.50 -21.98 -11.41
N GLN A 50 -13.42 -22.19 -12.73
CA GLN A 50 -14.04 -21.27 -13.70
C GLN A 50 -15.55 -21.11 -13.48
N THR A 51 -16.21 -22.17 -13.01
CA THR A 51 -17.65 -22.17 -12.70
C THR A 51 -17.95 -21.40 -11.42
N PHE A 52 -17.06 -21.44 -10.41
CA PHE A 52 -17.28 -20.77 -9.13
C PHE A 52 -16.75 -19.33 -9.08
N SER A 53 -15.78 -18.99 -9.93
CA SER A 53 -15.16 -17.65 -10.03
C SER A 53 -16.16 -16.50 -10.06
N PRO A 54 -17.27 -16.53 -10.85
CA PRO A 54 -18.25 -15.44 -10.89
C PRO A 54 -18.92 -15.17 -9.53
N PHE A 55 -19.13 -16.21 -8.72
CA PHE A 55 -19.74 -16.07 -7.39
C PHE A 55 -18.80 -15.40 -6.40
N VAL A 56 -17.51 -15.76 -6.45
CA VAL A 56 -16.46 -15.12 -5.64
C VAL A 56 -16.33 -13.65 -6.01
N PHE A 57 -16.27 -13.32 -7.31
CA PHE A 57 -16.24 -11.92 -7.75
C PHE A 57 -17.48 -11.13 -7.32
N ASN A 58 -18.67 -11.70 -7.45
CA ASN A 58 -19.89 -11.03 -7.00
C ASN A 58 -19.85 -10.74 -5.50
N PHE A 59 -19.41 -11.69 -4.67
CA PHE A 59 -19.24 -11.47 -3.23
C PHE A 59 -18.27 -10.33 -2.94
N LEU A 60 -17.10 -10.33 -3.59
CA LEU A 60 -16.10 -9.29 -3.40
C LEU A 60 -16.58 -7.92 -3.88
N VAL A 61 -17.25 -7.84 -5.03
CA VAL A 61 -17.80 -6.59 -5.58
C VAL A 61 -18.84 -5.98 -4.64
N ASN A 62 -19.71 -6.81 -4.04
CA ASN A 62 -20.66 -6.32 -3.03
C ASN A 62 -19.96 -5.75 -1.79
N LYS A 63 -18.83 -6.37 -1.38
CA LYS A 63 -18.07 -5.95 -0.20
C LYS A 63 -17.15 -4.75 -0.48
N ARG A 64 -16.75 -4.50 -1.73
CA ARG A 64 -15.88 -3.38 -2.13
C ARG A 64 -16.45 -2.01 -1.77
N SER A 65 -17.78 -1.88 -1.75
CA SER A 65 -18.48 -0.64 -1.41
C SER A 65 -18.50 -0.35 0.09
N SER A 66 -18.02 -1.28 0.91
CA SER A 66 -17.87 -1.08 2.36
C SER A 66 -16.77 -0.06 2.62
N SER A 67 -16.99 0.88 3.54
CA SER A 67 -15.94 1.81 3.93
C SER A 67 -14.89 1.13 4.82
N GLY A 68 -13.66 1.65 4.78
CA GLY A 68 -12.57 1.19 5.64
C GLY A 68 -11.87 -0.08 5.13
N LEU A 69 -11.27 -0.81 6.06
CA LEU A 69 -10.32 -1.89 5.76
C LEU A 69 -10.94 -3.04 4.95
N ILE A 70 -12.22 -3.35 5.18
CA ILE A 70 -12.96 -4.40 4.47
C ILE A 70 -13.13 -4.06 2.97
N GLY A 71 -13.47 -2.80 2.65
CA GLY A 71 -13.56 -2.36 1.26
C GLY A 71 -12.23 -2.47 0.54
N ASN A 72 -11.15 -2.06 1.23
CA ASN A 72 -9.79 -2.17 0.72
C ASN A 72 -9.39 -3.63 0.46
N TYR A 73 -9.65 -4.53 1.41
CA TYR A 73 -9.39 -5.97 1.22
C TYR A 73 -10.20 -6.56 0.08
N ALA A 74 -11.48 -6.22 -0.03
CA ALA A 74 -12.32 -6.71 -1.11
C ALA A 74 -11.82 -6.22 -2.48
N GLN A 75 -11.43 -4.94 -2.59
CA GLN A 75 -10.86 -4.37 -3.81
C GLN A 75 -9.51 -5.01 -4.16
N TYR A 76 -8.65 -5.23 -3.16
CA TYR A 76 -7.40 -5.98 -3.31
C TYR A 76 -7.66 -7.39 -3.85
N CYS A 77 -8.55 -8.15 -3.21
CA CYS A 77 -8.87 -9.52 -3.61
C CYS A 77 -9.41 -9.61 -5.05
N ILE A 78 -10.18 -8.63 -5.51
CA ILE A 78 -10.70 -8.61 -6.89
C ILE A 78 -9.56 -8.53 -7.90
N VAL A 79 -8.62 -7.62 -7.67
CA VAL A 79 -7.51 -7.41 -8.60
C VAL A 79 -6.57 -8.62 -8.58
N GLU A 80 -6.22 -9.13 -7.40
CA GLU A 80 -5.40 -10.34 -7.26
C GLU A 80 -6.03 -11.54 -7.95
N LEU A 81 -7.32 -11.81 -7.68
CA LEU A 81 -8.01 -12.96 -8.27
C LEU A 81 -8.07 -12.87 -9.80
N SER A 82 -8.25 -11.66 -10.34
CA SER A 82 -8.20 -11.42 -11.79
C SER A 82 -6.81 -11.65 -12.36
N GLY A 83 -5.75 -11.29 -11.61
CA GLY A 83 -4.37 -11.60 -11.93
C GLY A 83 -4.12 -13.11 -11.95
N THR A 84 -4.46 -13.80 -10.87
CA THR A 84 -4.28 -15.26 -10.70
C THR A 84 -5.05 -16.08 -11.74
N LEU A 85 -6.24 -15.63 -12.16
CA LEU A 85 -7.01 -16.30 -13.22
C LEU A 85 -6.38 -16.16 -14.61
N GLU A 86 -5.68 -15.06 -14.89
CA GLU A 86 -5.03 -14.84 -16.19
C GLU A 86 -3.59 -15.35 -16.25
N ILE A 87 -2.82 -15.19 -15.17
CA ILE A 87 -1.40 -15.55 -15.09
C ILE A 87 -1.24 -17.03 -14.68
N GLY A 88 -2.22 -17.58 -13.96
CA GLY A 88 -2.16 -18.90 -13.34
C GLY A 88 -1.85 -18.82 -11.85
N SER A 89 -2.11 -19.92 -11.14
CA SER A 89 -1.82 -20.02 -9.69
C SER A 89 -0.33 -19.87 -9.44
N SER A 90 0.04 -19.25 -8.30
CA SER A 90 1.44 -19.12 -7.91
C SER A 90 2.10 -20.49 -7.88
N LEU A 91 3.16 -20.66 -8.67
CA LEU A 91 3.92 -21.92 -8.78
C LEU A 91 4.70 -22.25 -7.51
N TYR A 92 4.85 -21.28 -6.60
CA TYR A 92 5.58 -21.42 -5.36
C TYR A 92 4.61 -21.68 -4.20
N ARG A 93 4.98 -22.66 -3.37
CA ARG A 93 4.29 -22.92 -2.11
C ARG A 93 4.42 -21.68 -1.22
N THR A 94 3.31 -21.20 -0.68
CA THR A 94 3.34 -20.14 0.33
C THR A 94 4.18 -20.57 1.54
N SER A 95 5.31 -19.90 1.76
CA SER A 95 6.24 -20.21 2.85
C SER A 95 5.75 -19.63 4.18
N SER A 96 6.29 -20.08 5.32
CA SER A 96 5.99 -19.48 6.62
C SER A 96 6.35 -17.99 6.64
N ASP A 97 7.44 -17.63 5.99
CA ASP A 97 7.95 -16.25 5.98
C ASP A 97 7.02 -15.33 5.19
N THR A 98 6.43 -15.84 4.10
CA THR A 98 5.35 -15.16 3.36
C THR A 98 4.16 -14.93 4.29
N ILE A 99 3.68 -15.97 4.97
CA ILE A 99 2.53 -15.90 5.87
C ILE A 99 2.76 -14.88 7.01
N ASP A 100 3.94 -14.93 7.63
CA ASP A 100 4.33 -14.00 8.70
C ASP A 100 4.46 -12.55 8.19
N SER A 101 4.81 -12.37 6.92
CA SER A 101 4.83 -11.05 6.27
C SER A 101 3.43 -10.47 6.13
N TYR A 102 2.44 -11.27 5.73
CA TYR A 102 1.02 -10.86 5.69
C TYR A 102 0.47 -10.51 7.08
N PHE A 103 0.91 -11.22 8.13
CA PHE A 103 0.51 -10.91 9.51
C PHE A 103 1.20 -9.65 10.05
N SER A 104 2.45 -9.41 9.67
CA SER A 104 3.23 -8.25 10.12
C SER A 104 2.88 -6.99 9.33
N ARG A 105 2.49 -7.14 8.07
CA ARG A 105 2.18 -6.07 7.12
C ARG A 105 1.03 -6.53 6.23
N PRO A 106 -0.22 -6.08 6.48
CA PRO A 106 -1.30 -6.41 5.59
C PRO A 106 -1.07 -5.77 4.21
N PRO A 107 -1.62 -6.36 3.13
CA PRO A 107 -1.51 -5.82 1.79
C PRO A 107 -2.05 -4.40 1.69
N LEU A 108 -1.37 -3.57 0.91
CA LEU A 108 -1.66 -2.15 0.77
C LEU A 108 -2.06 -1.83 -0.67
N LEU A 109 -3.05 -0.96 -0.83
CA LEU A 109 -3.30 -0.30 -2.11
C LEU A 109 -2.25 0.81 -2.28
N ALA A 110 -1.23 0.54 -3.09
CA ALA A 110 -0.22 1.52 -3.43
C ALA A 110 -0.76 2.47 -4.51
N SER A 111 -0.86 3.76 -4.20
CA SER A 111 -1.20 4.78 -5.19
C SER A 111 0.02 5.16 -6.03
N ILE A 112 0.00 4.76 -7.30
CA ILE A 112 1.01 5.07 -8.31
C ILE A 112 0.58 6.31 -9.07
N SER A 113 1.36 7.39 -8.96
CA SER A 113 1.11 8.62 -9.71
C SER A 113 1.68 8.53 -11.12
N LYS A 114 0.85 8.80 -12.11
CA LYS A 114 1.24 8.88 -13.53
C LYS A 114 1.73 10.28 -13.89
N PHE A 115 2.42 10.40 -15.03
CA PHE A 115 2.86 11.70 -15.58
C PHE A 115 1.69 12.61 -16.00
N ASP A 116 0.52 12.04 -16.27
CA ASP A 116 -0.71 12.77 -16.59
C ASP A 116 -1.37 13.43 -15.35
N GLY A 117 -0.80 13.22 -14.16
CA GLY A 117 -1.30 13.76 -12.89
C GLY A 117 -2.41 12.93 -12.23
N THR A 118 -2.86 11.84 -12.87
CA THR A 118 -3.82 10.92 -12.27
C THR A 118 -3.12 9.83 -11.45
N ASN A 119 -3.82 9.29 -10.46
CA ASN A 119 -3.31 8.21 -9.61
C ASN A 119 -3.97 6.89 -10.00
N LEU A 120 -3.18 5.83 -9.96
CA LEU A 120 -3.63 4.46 -10.13
C LEU A 120 -3.36 3.69 -8.84
N ASP A 121 -4.39 3.12 -8.24
CA ASP A 121 -4.23 2.30 -7.05
C ASP A 121 -3.99 0.85 -7.45
N ILE A 122 -2.82 0.34 -7.11
CA ILE A 122 -2.40 -1.02 -7.38
C ILE A 122 -2.29 -1.78 -6.06
N PRO A 123 -2.88 -2.97 -5.94
CA PRO A 123 -2.64 -3.83 -4.79
C PRO A 123 -1.17 -4.26 -4.76
N VAL A 124 -0.54 -4.14 -3.60
CA VAL A 124 0.84 -4.59 -3.39
C VAL A 124 0.89 -5.40 -2.09
N ALA A 125 1.28 -6.66 -2.22
CA ALA A 125 1.64 -7.53 -1.12
C ALA A 125 3.02 -7.15 -0.54
N PRO A 126 3.31 -7.47 0.73
CA PRO A 126 4.61 -7.20 1.34
C PRO A 126 5.81 -7.82 0.61
N ASP A 127 5.56 -8.93 -0.08
CA ASP A 127 6.51 -9.78 -0.79
C ASP A 127 6.49 -9.58 -2.32
N ASP A 128 5.66 -8.67 -2.83
CA ASP A 128 5.63 -8.36 -4.26
C ASP A 128 6.94 -7.72 -4.72
N ASP A 129 7.50 -8.25 -5.81
CA ASP A 129 8.65 -7.66 -6.48
C ASP A 129 8.24 -6.50 -7.40
N VAL A 130 9.14 -5.53 -7.59
CA VAL A 130 8.93 -4.36 -8.45
C VAL A 130 8.56 -4.75 -9.89
N GLN A 131 9.10 -5.86 -10.41
CA GLN A 131 8.76 -6.37 -11.74
C GLN A 131 7.31 -6.87 -11.80
N TYR A 132 6.82 -7.51 -10.73
CA TYR A 132 5.44 -7.98 -10.66
C TYR A 132 4.48 -6.79 -10.58
N VAL A 133 4.79 -5.80 -9.74
CA VAL A 133 3.99 -4.56 -9.63
C VAL A 133 3.97 -3.81 -10.97
N LEU A 134 5.10 -3.74 -11.69
CA LEU A 134 5.17 -3.10 -13.00
C LEU A 134 4.31 -3.85 -14.04
N LYS A 135 4.33 -5.18 -14.05
CA LYS A 135 3.44 -5.97 -14.92
C LYS A 135 1.98 -5.70 -14.61
N LEU A 136 1.62 -5.59 -13.33
CA LEU A 136 0.27 -5.30 -12.91
C LEU A 136 -0.17 -3.91 -13.39
N VAL A 137 0.69 -2.90 -13.25
CA VAL A 137 0.48 -1.53 -13.76
C VAL A 137 0.30 -1.50 -15.27
N ASN A 138 1.21 -2.12 -16.02
CA ASN A 138 1.18 -2.12 -17.48
C ASN A 138 -0.13 -2.76 -17.98
N LYS A 139 -0.56 -3.85 -17.33
CA LYS A 139 -1.84 -4.49 -17.61
C LYS A 139 -3.02 -3.58 -17.28
N THR A 140 -3.05 -2.97 -16.10
CA THR A 140 -4.18 -2.11 -15.69
C THR A 140 -4.32 -0.87 -16.58
N LEU A 141 -3.20 -0.35 -17.09
CA LEU A 141 -3.18 0.77 -18.03
C LEU A 141 -3.36 0.34 -19.50
N ALA A 142 -3.51 -0.96 -19.76
CA ALA A 142 -3.60 -1.54 -21.10
C ALA A 142 -2.47 -1.09 -22.03
N ILE A 143 -1.23 -1.04 -21.50
CA ILE A 143 -0.04 -0.66 -22.27
C ILE A 143 0.25 -1.76 -23.29
N PRO A 144 0.53 -1.41 -24.57
CA PRO A 144 0.88 -2.38 -25.59
C PRO A 144 2.17 -3.14 -25.23
N LYS A 145 2.21 -4.45 -25.50
CA LYS A 145 3.39 -5.30 -25.25
C LYS A 145 4.70 -4.77 -25.83
N ALA A 146 4.65 -4.07 -26.96
CA ALA A 146 5.83 -3.49 -27.60
C ALA A 146 6.45 -2.33 -26.79
N GLU A 147 5.70 -1.77 -25.83
CA GLU A 147 6.08 -0.62 -25.03
C GLU A 147 6.29 -0.97 -23.55
N GLU A 148 6.05 -2.21 -23.13
CA GLU A 148 6.16 -2.64 -21.71
C GLU A 148 7.55 -2.34 -21.11
N ASP A 149 8.61 -2.51 -21.91
CA ASP A 149 10.00 -2.28 -21.50
C ASP A 149 10.37 -0.78 -21.43
N LEU A 150 9.51 0.12 -21.94
CA LEU A 150 9.74 1.56 -21.92
C LEU A 150 9.32 2.21 -20.60
N TYR A 151 8.56 1.49 -19.77
CA TYR A 151 8.03 2.00 -18.51
C TYR A 151 8.77 1.37 -17.32
N ALA A 152 8.98 2.17 -16.28
CA ALA A 152 9.56 1.71 -15.03
C ALA A 152 8.88 2.41 -13.84
N LEU A 153 8.83 1.71 -12.72
CA LEU A 153 8.36 2.28 -11.46
C LEU A 153 9.51 2.96 -10.74
N TYR A 154 9.25 4.18 -10.29
CA TYR A 154 10.17 4.95 -9.47
C TYR A 154 9.53 5.24 -8.13
N VAL A 155 10.23 4.90 -7.05
CA VAL A 155 9.81 5.29 -5.71
C VAL A 155 10.12 6.76 -5.51
N ASN A 156 9.07 7.58 -5.49
CA ASN A 156 9.21 8.99 -5.21
C ASN A 156 9.23 9.23 -3.69
N TYR A 157 10.44 9.20 -3.10
CA TYR A 157 10.65 9.51 -1.68
C TYR A 157 10.27 10.95 -1.28
N THR A 158 9.88 11.80 -2.23
CA THR A 158 9.50 13.20 -1.95
C THR A 158 8.10 13.32 -1.33
N ARG A 159 7.30 12.24 -1.35
CA ARG A 159 6.11 12.07 -0.49
C ARG A 159 6.46 11.26 0.77
N MET A 160 7.54 11.62 1.46
CA MET A 160 7.70 11.17 2.84
C MET A 160 6.49 11.63 3.64
N ARG A 161 5.87 10.73 4.42
CA ARG A 161 4.92 11.19 5.42
C ARG A 161 5.69 12.15 6.33
N PRO A 162 5.09 13.20 6.86
CA PRO A 162 5.79 14.12 7.75
C PRO A 162 6.51 13.42 8.91
N THR A 163 6.07 12.22 9.32
CA THR A 163 6.71 11.32 10.29
C THR A 163 8.02 10.66 9.84
N ASP A 164 8.31 10.60 8.54
CA ASP A 164 9.54 10.00 7.99
C ASP A 164 10.69 11.02 7.84
N MET A 165 10.44 12.31 8.15
CA MET A 165 11.45 13.37 8.17
C MET A 165 11.97 13.62 9.58
N ASP A 166 13.27 13.96 9.66
CA ASP A 166 13.87 14.43 10.91
C ASP A 166 13.09 15.64 11.47
N LEU A 167 12.72 15.58 12.76
CA LEU A 167 11.89 16.56 13.47
C LEU A 167 12.39 17.99 13.25
N ARG A 168 13.71 18.16 13.25
CA ARG A 168 14.39 19.43 13.00
C ARG A 168 14.06 19.97 11.61
N THR A 169 14.19 19.14 10.58
CA THR A 169 13.89 19.51 9.19
C THR A 169 12.43 19.90 9.03
N ARG A 170 11.54 19.12 9.66
CA ARG A 170 10.10 19.35 9.68
C ARG A 170 9.73 20.70 10.31
N LEU A 171 10.36 21.05 11.44
CA LEU A 171 10.18 22.35 12.10
C LEU A 171 10.74 23.52 11.28
N ILE A 172 11.87 23.34 10.58
CA ILE A 172 12.42 24.36 9.67
C ILE A 172 11.43 24.66 8.55
N ILE A 173 10.86 23.63 7.92
CA ILE A 173 9.88 23.78 6.85
C ILE A 173 8.64 24.52 7.37
N PHE A 174 8.12 24.10 8.52
CA PHE A 174 6.93 24.69 9.14
C PHE A 174 7.15 26.17 9.50
N TYR A 175 8.22 26.49 10.22
CA TYR A 175 8.49 27.87 10.64
C TYR A 175 8.93 28.77 9.49
N LYS A 176 9.60 28.27 8.45
CA LYS A 176 9.86 29.08 7.24
C LYS A 176 8.57 29.57 6.58
N LYS A 177 7.49 28.78 6.61
CA LYS A 177 6.19 29.19 6.07
C LYS A 177 5.44 30.14 7.00
N TRP A 178 5.37 29.80 8.28
CA TRP A 178 4.43 30.45 9.21
C TRP A 178 5.07 31.48 10.15
N ASN A 179 6.32 31.30 10.56
CA ASN A 179 7.04 32.27 11.40
C ASN A 179 8.57 32.10 11.35
N PRO A 180 9.26 32.77 10.42
CA PRO A 180 10.71 32.64 10.25
C PRO A 180 11.53 33.06 11.48
N ALA A 181 11.02 33.94 12.34
CA ALA A 181 11.74 34.42 13.53
C ALA A 181 11.97 33.31 14.57
N LYS A 182 11.20 32.21 14.49
CA LYS A 182 11.35 31.05 15.37
C LYS A 182 12.36 30.01 14.89
N LEU A 183 12.98 30.20 13.72
CA LEU A 183 13.96 29.27 13.17
C LEU A 183 15.18 29.07 14.10
N GLN A 184 15.56 30.11 14.84
CA GLN A 184 16.64 30.05 15.82
C GLN A 184 16.37 29.08 16.99
N TYR A 185 15.10 28.78 17.28
CA TYR A 185 14.71 27.88 18.38
C TYR A 185 14.47 26.45 17.90
N VAL A 186 14.65 26.15 16.62
CA VAL A 186 14.38 24.82 16.07
C VAL A 186 15.20 23.76 16.79
N ASP A 187 16.49 24.00 17.04
CA ASP A 187 17.35 23.00 17.68
C ASP A 187 16.92 22.74 19.14
N TYR A 188 16.43 23.76 19.83
CA TYR A 188 15.83 23.65 21.16
C TYR A 188 14.54 22.81 21.12
N PHE A 189 13.64 23.10 20.19
CA PHE A 189 12.38 22.35 20.04
C PHE A 189 12.63 20.91 19.61
N ALA A 190 13.58 20.67 18.71
CA ALA A 190 13.93 19.34 18.25
C ALA A 190 14.44 18.44 19.38
N THR A 191 15.24 19.02 20.30
CA THR A 191 15.76 18.28 21.46
C THR A 191 14.66 18.02 22.51
N ASN A 192 13.83 19.03 22.78
CA ASN A 192 12.85 18.96 23.87
C ASN A 192 11.57 18.20 23.52
N TRP A 193 11.33 17.92 22.24
CA TRP A 193 10.15 17.21 21.73
C TRP A 193 10.49 15.94 20.96
N GLN A 194 11.73 15.46 21.10
CA GLN A 194 12.16 14.18 20.54
C GLN A 194 11.31 13.04 21.13
N GLY A 195 10.70 12.21 20.28
CA GLY A 195 9.80 11.12 20.66
C GLY A 195 8.35 11.54 20.96
N ASN A 196 8.00 12.82 20.82
CA ASN A 196 6.61 13.31 20.93
C ASN A 196 6.30 14.34 19.82
N GLU A 197 6.74 14.02 18.60
CA GLU A 197 6.69 14.92 17.45
C GLU A 197 5.25 15.24 17.04
N GLU A 198 4.35 14.25 17.05
CA GLU A 198 2.99 14.44 16.57
C GLU A 198 2.18 15.40 17.46
N ALA A 199 2.33 15.33 18.79
CA ALA A 199 1.64 16.25 19.70
C ALA A 199 2.11 17.70 19.51
N LEU A 200 3.40 17.90 19.21
CA LEU A 200 3.95 19.20 18.87
C LEU A 200 3.29 19.76 17.61
N PHE A 201 3.23 18.97 16.53
CA PHE A 201 2.65 19.43 15.27
C PHE A 201 1.15 19.67 15.36
N VAL A 202 0.38 18.86 16.08
CA VAL A 202 -1.04 19.13 16.36
C VAL A 202 -1.23 20.50 17.04
N THR A 203 -0.36 20.81 18.00
CA THR A 203 -0.40 22.11 18.71
C THR A 203 0.00 23.27 17.80
N LEU A 204 1.00 23.07 16.95
CA LEU A 204 1.46 24.08 15.99
C LEU A 204 0.44 24.33 14.88
N GLU A 205 -0.20 23.29 14.38
CA GLU A 205 -1.24 23.38 13.36
C GLU A 205 -2.46 24.14 13.87
N LYS A 206 -2.88 23.87 15.10
CA LYS A 206 -3.95 24.64 15.76
C LYS A 206 -3.62 26.12 15.91
N LYS A 207 -2.34 26.48 16.01
CA LYS A 207 -1.87 27.85 16.25
C LYS A 207 -1.57 28.63 14.97
N TYR A 208 -1.07 27.98 13.92
CA TYR A 208 -0.60 28.65 12.70
C TYR A 208 -1.32 28.19 11.44
N GLY A 209 -1.77 26.94 11.37
CA GLY A 209 -2.35 26.33 10.18
C GLY A 209 -1.62 25.05 9.76
N PRO A 210 -2.12 24.36 8.72
CA PRO A 210 -1.67 23.03 8.35
C PRO A 210 -0.18 22.99 7.98
N GLU A 211 0.45 21.86 8.25
CA GLU A 211 1.84 21.63 7.91
C GLU A 211 2.09 21.69 6.39
N PRO A 212 3.06 22.51 5.93
CA PRO A 212 3.46 22.53 4.52
C PRO A 212 4.09 21.21 4.06
N THR A 213 3.77 20.82 2.83
CA THR A 213 4.36 19.62 2.22
C THR A 213 5.83 19.83 1.86
N LEU A 214 6.61 18.75 1.86
CA LEU A 214 8.01 18.77 1.42
C LEU A 214 8.14 19.26 -0.04
N GLN A 215 7.13 19.00 -0.88
CA GLN A 215 7.07 19.46 -2.26
C GLN A 215 7.02 21.00 -2.36
N GLU A 216 6.19 21.66 -1.53
CA GLU A 216 6.17 23.12 -1.43
C GLU A 216 7.52 23.67 -0.95
N ALA A 217 8.14 23.00 0.02
CA ALA A 217 9.42 23.40 0.58
C ALA A 217 10.56 23.27 -0.43
N LEU A 218 10.60 22.20 -1.22
CA LEU A 218 11.59 21.99 -2.28
C LEU A 218 11.39 22.96 -3.45
N ALA A 219 10.15 23.18 -3.88
CA ALA A 219 9.82 24.15 -4.94
C ALA A 219 10.24 25.59 -4.55
N LYS A 220 10.16 25.93 -3.26
CA LYS A 220 10.59 27.22 -2.72
C LYS A 220 12.06 27.27 -2.27
N GLY A 221 12.82 26.19 -2.47
CA GLY A 221 14.25 26.12 -2.11
C GLY A 221 14.52 26.18 -0.61
N TRP A 222 13.54 25.85 0.23
CA TRP A 222 13.67 25.90 1.68
C TRP A 222 14.52 24.78 2.27
N VAL A 223 14.61 23.66 1.55
CA VAL A 223 15.38 22.47 1.89
C VAL A 223 16.16 22.04 0.65
N ARG A 224 17.40 21.55 0.84
CA ARG A 224 18.20 20.97 -0.25
C ARG A 224 18.00 19.47 -0.30
N ASN A 225 17.89 18.93 -1.51
CA ASN A 225 17.69 17.50 -1.74
C ASN A 225 19.00 16.75 -1.43
N GLN A 226 19.12 16.15 -0.25
CA GLN A 226 20.39 15.56 0.23
C GLN A 226 20.79 14.21 -0.43
N LYS A 227 19.99 13.65 -1.35
CA LYS A 227 20.28 12.34 -1.99
C LYS A 227 20.78 12.40 -3.44
N LYS A 228 21.27 13.53 -3.94
CA LYS A 228 21.98 13.59 -5.25
C LYS A 228 23.48 13.30 -5.16
N GLU A 229 24.06 13.11 -3.97
CA GLU A 229 25.53 13.00 -3.83
C GLU A 229 26.08 11.58 -3.62
N THR A 230 25.26 10.53 -3.46
CA THR A 230 25.77 9.15 -3.25
C THR A 230 25.54 8.17 -4.40
N SER A 231 25.39 8.65 -5.64
CA SER A 231 25.65 7.83 -6.83
C SER A 231 26.49 8.58 -7.87
N LYS A 232 27.62 9.10 -7.40
CA LYS A 232 28.86 9.04 -8.17
C LYS A 232 29.72 8.05 -7.39
N PHE A 233 29.71 6.77 -7.73
CA PHE A 233 30.88 5.87 -7.63
C PHE A 233 30.49 4.52 -8.27
N LEU A 234 31.20 4.24 -9.37
CA LEU A 234 31.27 3.03 -10.20
C LEU A 234 30.10 2.78 -11.16
#